data_AF-A0A7S2YP32-F1
#
_entry.id   AF-A0A7S2YP32-F1
#
_cell.length_a   1.000
_cell.length_b   1.000
_cell.length_c   1.000
_cell.angle_alpha   90.00
_cell.angle_beta   90.00
_cell.angle_gamma   90.00
#
_symmetry.space_group_name_H-M   'P 1'
#
loop_
_entity.id
_entity.type
_entity.pdbx_description
1 polymer ?
#
loop_
_entity_poly.entity_id
_entity_poly.type
_entity_poly.pdbx_seq_one_letter_code
_entity_poly.pdbx_strand_id
1 'polypeptide(L)'
;RSQLQAISFGQVFLDVSVHDVVVPGPSASSYQGGLSTVAPVLQAIESQYNLTSARTLADRVFLCIPSGTQGGWIAVTHRNHWYAVFNGPWCRNLSVLMHEFGHTIGL
;
A
#
# COMPACT_ATOMS: atom_id res chain seq x y z
N ARG A 1 -9.04 23.83 -3.34
CA ARG A 1 -8.40 23.01 -4.41
C ARG A 1 -6.99 22.68 -3.96
N SER A 2 -6.58 21.42 -3.95
CA SER A 2 -5.21 21.05 -3.61
C SER A 2 -4.24 21.45 -4.74
N GLN A 3 -2.96 21.63 -4.43
CA GLN A 3 -1.92 21.93 -5.44
C GLN A 3 -1.88 20.85 -6.53
N LEU A 4 -2.04 19.58 -6.14
CA LEU A 4 -2.13 18.43 -7.05
C LEU A 4 -3.31 18.50 -8.03
N GLN A 5 -4.48 18.94 -7.56
CA GLN A 5 -5.65 19.11 -8.42
C GLN A 5 -5.45 20.25 -9.44
N ALA A 6 -4.71 21.29 -9.07
CA ALA A 6 -4.41 22.40 -9.97
C ALA A 6 -3.40 22.01 -11.05
N ILE A 7 -2.30 21.35 -10.68
CA ILE A 7 -1.24 20.95 -11.63
C ILE A 7 -1.63 19.76 -12.52
N SER A 8 -2.61 18.96 -12.09
CA SER A 8 -3.17 17.87 -12.91
C SER A 8 -4.32 18.33 -13.81
N PHE A 9 -4.63 19.64 -13.88
CA PHE A 9 -5.78 20.17 -14.62
C PHE A 9 -7.11 19.49 -14.23
N GLY A 10 -7.25 19.11 -12.96
CA GLY A 10 -8.41 18.40 -12.43
C GLY A 10 -8.47 16.91 -12.77
N GLN A 11 -7.43 16.34 -13.39
CA GLN A 11 -7.39 14.92 -13.75
C GLN A 11 -6.95 14.01 -12.61
N VAL A 12 -6.28 14.54 -11.59
CA VAL A 12 -5.87 13.78 -10.40
C VAL A 12 -6.52 14.39 -9.16
N PHE A 13 -7.35 13.58 -8.51
CA PHE A 13 -7.89 13.85 -7.19
C PHE A 13 -7.31 12.82 -6.24
N LEU A 14 -6.60 13.29 -5.21
CA LEU A 14 -6.11 12.45 -4.13
C LEU A 14 -6.90 12.80 -2.88
N ASP A 15 -7.74 11.86 -2.45
CA ASP A 15 -8.28 11.81 -1.10
C ASP A 15 -7.50 10.74 -0.34
N VAL A 16 -6.87 11.13 0.78
CA VAL A 16 -5.92 10.29 1.49
C VAL A 16 -6.42 10.06 2.90
N SER A 17 -6.63 8.80 3.24
CA SER A 17 -6.91 8.34 4.59
C SER A 17 -5.85 7.34 5.03
N VAL A 18 -5.42 7.43 6.29
CA VAL A 18 -4.49 6.47 6.90
C VAL A 18 -5.27 5.59 7.88
N HIS A 19 -5.03 4.29 7.80
CA HIS A 19 -5.74 3.27 8.57
C HIS A 19 -4.72 2.37 9.26
N ASP A 20 -4.80 2.25 10.58
CA ASP A 20 -4.02 1.27 11.33
C ASP A 20 -4.72 -0.09 11.28
N VAL A 21 -3.97 -1.14 10.95
CA VAL A 21 -4.48 -2.51 10.85
C VAL A 21 -3.59 -3.45 11.64
N VAL A 22 -4.21 -4.22 12.55
CA VAL A 22 -3.51 -5.24 13.32
C VAL A 22 -3.66 -6.57 12.60
N VAL A 23 -2.55 -7.11 12.10
CA VAL A 23 -2.53 -8.42 11.44
C VAL A 23 -2.27 -9.51 12.49
N PRO A 24 -3.22 -10.42 12.74
CA PRO A 24 -2.99 -11.54 13.65
C PRO A 24 -2.01 -12.55 13.01
N GLY A 25 -1.11 -13.11 13.82
CA GLY A 25 -0.19 -14.15 13.38
C GLY A 25 1.28 -13.87 13.72
N PRO A 26 2.23 -14.45 12.96
CA PRO A 26 3.64 -14.34 13.25
C PRO A 26 4.19 -12.92 12.99
N SER A 27 5.36 -12.62 13.56
CA SER A 27 6.04 -11.35 13.33
C SER A 27 6.40 -11.14 11.87
N ALA A 28 6.53 -9.88 11.43
CA ALA A 28 6.93 -9.53 10.07
C ALA A 28 8.17 -10.31 9.55
N SER A 29 9.09 -10.68 10.45
CA SER A 29 10.29 -11.47 10.14
C SER A 29 10.05 -12.91 9.66
N SER A 30 8.86 -13.47 9.83
CA SER A 30 8.53 -14.80 9.29
C SER A 30 8.23 -14.78 7.80
N TYR A 31 8.02 -13.61 7.21
CA TYR A 31 7.58 -13.45 5.83
C TYR A 31 8.77 -13.28 4.86
N GLN A 32 8.72 -14.03 3.76
CA GLN A 32 9.72 -14.04 2.68
C GLN A 32 9.40 -12.94 1.65
N GLY A 33 9.77 -11.70 1.95
CA GLY A 33 9.51 -10.57 1.06
C GLY A 33 8.09 -10.00 1.13
N GLY A 34 7.86 -8.87 0.45
CA GLY A 34 6.62 -8.10 0.57
C GLY A 34 5.37 -8.82 0.10
N LEU A 35 5.46 -9.56 -1.02
CA LEU A 35 4.29 -10.27 -1.56
C LEU A 35 3.73 -11.34 -0.60
N SER A 36 4.60 -11.96 0.21
CA SER A 36 4.16 -12.96 1.21
C SER A 36 3.35 -12.35 2.36
N THR A 37 3.42 -11.04 2.57
CA THR A 37 2.63 -10.32 3.59
C THR A 37 1.24 -9.91 3.11
N VAL A 38 1.00 -9.90 1.79
CA VAL A 38 -0.22 -9.32 1.20
C VAL A 38 -1.47 -10.06 1.69
N ALA A 39 -1.54 -11.38 1.52
CA ALA A 39 -2.73 -12.15 1.87
C ALA A 39 -3.21 -11.94 3.32
N PRO A 40 -2.37 -12.09 4.37
CA PRO A 40 -2.81 -11.86 5.74
C PRO A 40 -3.14 -10.39 6.03
N VAL A 41 -2.45 -9.43 5.41
CA VAL A 41 -2.76 -8.00 5.56
C VAL A 41 -4.14 -7.68 4.96
N LEU A 42 -4.42 -8.17 3.75
CA LEU A 42 -5.72 -7.94 3.10
C LEU A 42 -6.86 -8.59 3.89
N GLN A 43 -6.65 -9.81 4.40
CA GLN A 43 -7.62 -10.48 5.27
C GLN A 43 -7.89 -9.70 6.56
N ALA A 44 -6.86 -9.11 7.16
CA ALA A 44 -7.01 -8.28 8.35
C ALA A 44 -7.80 -6.98 8.05
N ILE A 45 -7.53 -6.34 6.91
CA ILE A 45 -8.29 -5.18 6.43
C ILE A 45 -9.77 -5.56 6.26
N GLU A 46 -10.05 -6.64 5.54
CA GLU A 46 -11.41 -7.13 5.26
C GLU A 46 -12.18 -7.40 6.56
N SER A 47 -11.54 -8.05 7.52
CA SER A 47 -12.14 -8.33 8.82
C SER A 47 -12.39 -7.06 9.64
N GLN A 48 -11.42 -6.14 9.71
CA GLN A 48 -11.51 -4.93 10.53
C GLN A 48 -12.60 -3.97 10.02
N TYR A 49 -12.76 -3.85 8.71
CA TYR A 49 -13.71 -2.93 8.08
C TYR A 49 -14.99 -3.61 7.59
N ASN A 50 -15.18 -4.90 7.89
CA ASN A 50 -16.32 -5.70 7.44
C ASN A 50 -16.53 -5.61 5.91
N LEU A 51 -15.45 -5.77 5.16
CA LEU A 51 -15.45 -5.71 3.70
C LEU A 51 -15.39 -7.12 3.11
N THR A 52 -16.07 -7.31 1.98
CA THR A 52 -15.93 -8.54 1.18
C THR A 52 -14.61 -8.57 0.42
N SER A 53 -13.99 -7.41 0.18
CA SER A 53 -12.67 -7.30 -0.43
C SER A 53 -11.96 -6.02 -0.01
N ALA A 54 -10.69 -6.09 0.39
CA ALA A 54 -9.88 -4.92 0.71
C ALA A 54 -9.75 -3.94 -0.48
N ARG A 55 -9.95 -4.42 -1.72
CA ARG A 55 -9.96 -3.61 -2.93
C ARG A 55 -11.04 -2.52 -2.92
N THR A 56 -12.12 -2.70 -2.17
CA THR A 56 -13.20 -1.71 -2.12
C THR A 56 -12.93 -0.58 -1.12
N LEU A 57 -11.81 -0.63 -0.39
CA LEU A 57 -11.47 0.40 0.61
C LEU A 57 -11.14 1.75 -0.04
N ALA A 58 -10.43 1.73 -1.17
CA ALA A 58 -10.02 2.92 -1.91
C ALA A 58 -9.66 2.56 -3.36
N ASP A 59 -9.54 3.56 -4.24
CA ASP A 59 -9.06 3.35 -5.61
C ASP A 59 -7.66 2.74 -5.64
N ARG A 60 -6.81 3.15 -4.70
CA ARG A 60 -5.43 2.66 -4.51
C ARG A 60 -5.13 2.47 -3.03
N VAL A 61 -4.52 1.34 -2.69
CA VAL A 61 -4.19 0.96 -1.30
C VAL A 61 -2.68 0.80 -1.14
N PHE A 62 -2.07 1.61 -0.28
CA PHE A 62 -0.63 1.56 0.00
C PHE A 62 -0.41 0.91 1.36
N LEU A 63 0.18 -0.30 1.36
CA LEU A 63 0.39 -1.12 2.54
C LEU A 63 1.76 -0.81 3.16
N CYS A 64 1.77 -0.02 4.22
CA CYS A 64 2.94 0.22 5.08
C CYS A 64 3.09 -0.94 6.07
N ILE A 65 3.95 -1.92 5.79
CA ILE A 65 4.19 -3.00 6.75
C ILE A 65 5.38 -2.67 7.68
N PRO A 66 5.44 -3.23 8.90
CA PRO A 66 6.60 -3.07 9.77
C PRO A 66 7.88 -3.61 9.13
N SER A 67 9.02 -3.02 9.49
CA SER A 67 10.32 -3.56 9.11
C SER A 67 10.51 -4.98 9.67
N GLY A 68 11.20 -5.83 8.93
CA GLY A 68 11.63 -7.14 9.42
C GLY A 68 11.41 -8.28 8.44
N THR A 69 10.57 -8.11 7.43
CA THR A 69 10.42 -9.10 6.35
C THR A 69 11.75 -9.37 5.66
N GLN A 70 11.96 -10.61 5.25
CA GLN A 70 13.23 -11.05 4.67
C GLN A 70 13.43 -10.49 3.24
N GLY A 71 14.67 -10.39 2.79
CA GLY A 71 14.99 -10.14 1.37
C GLY A 71 15.32 -8.70 0.96
N GLY A 72 15.57 -7.77 1.89
CA GLY A 72 16.20 -6.47 1.59
C GLY A 72 15.44 -5.56 0.60
N TRP A 73 14.15 -5.78 0.40
CA TRP A 73 13.31 -5.04 -0.54
C TRP A 73 12.79 -3.73 0.09
N ILE A 74 12.47 -2.76 -0.77
CA ILE A 74 12.03 -1.41 -0.41
C ILE A 74 10.50 -1.32 -0.50
N ALA A 75 9.97 -1.63 -1.67
CA ALA A 75 8.57 -1.70 -1.98
C ALA A 75 8.33 -2.66 -3.15
N VAL A 76 7.08 -3.08 -3.34
CA VAL A 76 6.68 -3.95 -4.45
C VAL A 76 5.24 -3.69 -4.85
N THR A 77 5.00 -3.63 -6.15
CA THR A 77 3.68 -3.63 -6.77
C THR A 77 3.75 -4.23 -8.17
N HIS A 78 2.59 -4.35 -8.82
CA HIS A 78 2.48 -4.69 -10.23
C HIS A 78 1.99 -3.47 -11.02
N ARG A 79 2.34 -3.40 -12.30
CA ARG A 79 1.80 -2.35 -13.20
C ARG A 79 0.29 -2.48 -13.31
N ASN A 80 -0.41 -1.34 -13.28
CA ASN A 80 -1.88 -1.25 -13.27
C ASN A 80 -2.54 -2.02 -12.12
N HIS A 81 -1.87 -2.16 -10.98
CA HIS A 81 -2.43 -2.81 -9.82
C HIS A 81 -3.03 -1.83 -8.81
N TRP A 82 -3.97 -2.30 -7.99
CA TRP A 82 -4.71 -1.45 -7.07
C TRP A 82 -4.01 -1.27 -5.71
N TYR A 83 -2.95 -2.03 -5.43
CA TYR A 83 -2.17 -1.85 -4.20
C TYR A 83 -0.67 -1.84 -4.45
N ALA A 84 0.08 -1.27 -3.51
CA ALA A 84 1.53 -1.40 -3.40
C ALA A 84 1.91 -1.71 -1.95
N VAL A 85 3.01 -2.43 -1.74
CA VAL A 85 3.51 -2.82 -0.40
C VAL A 85 4.85 -2.18 -0.16
N PHE A 86 5.09 -1.66 1.04
CA PHE A 86 6.33 -0.98 1.43
C PHE A 86 6.90 -1.61 2.69
N ASN A 87 8.22 -1.77 2.73
CA ASN A 87 8.92 -2.34 3.87
C ASN A 87 9.35 -1.24 4.85
N GLY A 88 8.75 -1.21 6.04
CA GLY A 88 9.15 -0.32 7.12
C GLY A 88 9.12 1.17 6.73
N PRO A 89 10.23 1.92 6.86
CA PRO A 89 10.22 3.38 6.73
C PRO A 89 10.00 3.87 5.30
N TRP A 90 10.13 3.00 4.29
CA TRP A 90 10.07 3.38 2.88
C TRP A 90 8.71 3.91 2.46
N CYS A 91 7.64 3.54 3.18
CA CYS A 91 6.30 4.07 2.89
C CYS A 91 6.16 5.57 3.22
N ARG A 92 7.09 6.15 3.98
CA ARG A 92 7.17 7.59 4.26
C ARG A 92 8.12 8.33 3.32
N ASN A 93 8.84 7.62 2.45
CA ASN A 93 9.70 8.24 1.45
C ASN A 93 8.85 8.66 0.25
N LEU A 94 8.73 9.96 0.02
CA LEU A 94 7.88 10.50 -1.05
C LEU A 94 8.26 9.97 -2.43
N SER A 95 9.55 9.87 -2.75
CA SER A 95 10.00 9.40 -4.06
C SER A 95 9.64 7.93 -4.29
N VAL A 96 9.79 7.09 -3.26
CA VAL A 96 9.38 5.68 -3.33
C VAL A 96 7.86 5.56 -3.44
N LEU A 97 7.11 6.32 -2.65
CA LEU A 97 5.64 6.34 -2.75
C LEU A 97 5.18 6.75 -4.15
N MET A 98 5.76 7.80 -4.73
CA MET A 98 5.42 8.27 -6.07
C MET A 98 5.82 7.26 -7.15
N HIS A 99 6.95 6.56 -6.98
CA HIS A 99 7.37 5.48 -7.88
C HIS A 99 6.35 4.34 -7.90
N GLU A 100 5.98 3.82 -6.73
CA GLU A 100 4.99 2.74 -6.62
C GLU A 100 3.59 3.19 -7.05
N PHE A 101 3.19 4.43 -6.72
CA PHE A 101 1.96 5.04 -7.24
C PHE A 101 1.97 5.03 -8.77
N GLY A 102 3.09 5.40 -9.40
CA GLY A 102 3.30 5.33 -10.85
C GLY A 102 2.97 3.95 -11.41
N HIS A 103 3.53 2.89 -10.82
CA HIS A 103 3.19 1.53 -11.22
C HIS A 103 1.69 1.22 -11.08
N THR A 104 1.01 1.69 -10.02
CA THR A 104 -0.44 1.49 -9.84
C THR A 104 -1.32 2.16 -10.92
N ILE A 105 -0.78 3.13 -11.65
CA ILE A 105 -1.45 3.81 -12.77
C ILE A 105 -0.85 3.43 -14.14
N GLY A 106 0.04 2.43 -14.17
CA GLY A 106 0.56 1.85 -15.41
C GLY A 106 1.86 2.45 -15.93
N LEU A 107 2.55 3.25 -15.13
CA LEU A 107 3.87 3.82 -15.44
C LEU A 107 5.03 2.91 -14.99
#